data_AF-A0A1T3P619-F1
#
_entry.id   AF-A0A1T3P619-F1
#
_cell.length_a   1.000
_cell.length_b   1.000
_cell.length_c   1.000
_cell.angle_alpha   90.00
_cell.angle_beta   90.00
_cell.angle_gamma   90.00
#
_symmetry.space_group_name_H-M   'P 1'
#
loop_
_entity.id
_entity.type
_entity.pdbx_description
1 polymer ?
#
loop_
_entity_poly.entity_id
_entity_poly.type
_entity_poly.pdbx_seq_one_letter_code
_entity_poly.pdbx_strand_id
1 'polypeptide(L)'
;MPDRDPHAVVLLTNRTSSRISTSGGPALPLRDALRVYTEHLDIGVAARYATVVSDLADADVALLRLPEEHADAELDRIVDIAASVPTVAVIDLYRPAAVADLVGYCAALLGTRGADDEGVLDVVFGRYAPAGRLVDALPADAEPLFETGHGLSY
;
A
#
# COMPACT_ATOMS: atom_id res chain seq x y z
N MET A 1 -18.11 2.15 14.48
CA MET A 1 -16.74 2.58 14.79
C MET A 1 -15.92 2.17 13.58
N PRO A 2 -15.11 3.05 12.96
CA PRO A 2 -14.25 2.60 11.87
C PRO A 2 -13.29 1.53 12.38
N ASP A 3 -13.11 0.49 11.58
CA ASP A 3 -12.45 -0.75 11.95
C ASP A 3 -10.93 -0.59 11.78
N ARG A 4 -10.24 -0.24 12.88
CA ARG A 4 -8.78 -0.11 12.93
C ARG A 4 -8.09 -1.45 13.20
N ASP A 5 -8.66 -2.56 12.76
CA ASP A 5 -8.10 -3.88 13.04
C ASP A 5 -6.80 -4.09 12.22
N PRO A 6 -5.62 -4.23 12.86
CA PRO A 6 -4.37 -4.49 12.13
C PRO A 6 -4.34 -5.86 11.43
N HIS A 7 -5.27 -6.77 11.75
CA HIS A 7 -5.48 -8.02 11.01
C HIS A 7 -6.28 -7.84 9.73
N ALA A 8 -6.96 -6.70 9.57
CA ALA A 8 -7.60 -6.34 8.31
C ALA A 8 -6.57 -5.89 7.25
N VAL A 9 -5.36 -5.50 7.66
CA VAL A 9 -4.27 -5.08 6.77
C VAL A 9 -3.20 -6.18 6.64
N VAL A 10 -2.97 -6.65 5.43
CA VAL A 10 -1.98 -7.66 5.06
C VAL A 10 -0.86 -6.99 4.27
N LEU A 11 0.38 -7.08 4.73
CA LEU A 11 1.53 -6.62 3.95
C LEU A 11 1.95 -7.70 2.95
N LEU A 12 1.68 -7.48 1.66
CA LEU A 12 1.95 -8.45 0.60
C LEU A 12 3.40 -8.39 0.12
N THR A 13 3.90 -7.18 -0.17
CA THR A 13 5.31 -6.96 -0.50
C THR A 13 5.85 -5.72 0.19
N ASN A 14 7.13 -5.76 0.54
CA ASN A 14 7.86 -4.65 1.14
C ASN A 14 9.30 -4.69 0.64
N ARG A 15 9.57 -3.93 -0.43
CA ARG A 15 10.86 -3.89 -1.11
C ARG A 15 11.77 -2.85 -0.46
N THR A 16 13.07 -3.02 -0.62
CA THR A 16 14.06 -2.07 -0.10
C THR A 16 13.87 -0.70 -0.74
N SER A 17 13.71 0.33 0.07
CA SER A 17 13.60 1.72 -0.39
C SER A 17 14.15 2.67 0.66
N SER A 18 15.47 2.83 0.66
CA SER A 18 16.21 3.66 1.63
C SER A 18 15.78 5.13 1.66
N ARG A 19 15.18 5.64 0.57
CA ARG A 19 14.68 7.03 0.49
C ARG A 19 13.50 7.29 1.42
N ILE A 20 12.66 6.29 1.65
CA ILE A 20 11.37 6.43 2.37
C ILE A 20 11.32 5.59 3.64
N SER A 21 12.24 4.62 3.78
CA SER A 21 12.39 3.77 4.95
C SER A 21 12.87 4.53 6.19
N THR A 22 12.31 4.20 7.34
CA THR A 22 12.81 4.63 8.66
C THR A 22 14.21 4.09 8.99
N SER A 23 14.56 2.89 8.52
CA SER A 23 15.79 2.17 8.90
C SER A 23 16.79 1.99 7.75
N GLY A 24 16.51 2.59 6.58
CA GLY A 24 17.35 2.47 5.38
C GLY A 24 17.25 1.11 4.66
N GLY A 25 16.29 0.27 5.05
CA GLY A 25 16.05 -1.06 4.50
C GLY A 25 14.69 -1.15 3.79
N PRO A 26 13.77 -2.05 4.21
CA PRO A 26 12.44 -2.17 3.60
C PRO A 26 11.69 -0.83 3.65
N ALA A 27 10.89 -0.56 2.62
CA ALA A 27 10.17 0.69 2.41
C ALA A 27 9.30 1.07 3.62
N LEU A 28 8.56 0.10 4.17
CA LEU A 28 7.74 0.27 5.35
C LEU A 28 8.46 -0.24 6.61
N PRO A 29 8.27 0.42 7.77
CA PRO A 29 7.45 1.62 7.96
C PRO A 29 8.10 2.87 7.37
N LEU A 30 7.26 3.76 6.85
CA LEU A 30 7.69 5.06 6.34
C LEU A 30 8.27 5.92 7.46
N ARG A 31 9.28 6.72 7.12
CA ARG A 31 9.79 7.75 8.05
C ARG A 31 8.84 8.94 8.16
N ASP A 32 8.94 9.66 9.26
CA ASP A 32 8.20 10.90 9.50
C ASP A 32 8.58 12.01 8.51
N ALA A 33 7.71 13.04 8.44
CA ALA A 33 7.93 14.28 7.70
C ALA A 33 8.12 14.14 6.17
N LEU A 34 7.73 13.00 5.58
CA LEU A 34 7.69 12.83 4.13
C LEU A 34 6.61 13.72 3.47
N ARG A 35 6.84 14.09 2.22
CA ARG A 35 5.80 14.60 1.33
C ARG A 35 5.11 13.43 0.64
N VAL A 36 3.80 13.30 0.84
CA VAL A 36 3.00 12.20 0.30
C VAL A 36 2.05 12.71 -0.77
N TYR A 37 2.08 12.09 -1.94
CA TYR A 37 1.01 12.23 -2.92
C TYR A 37 -0.04 11.13 -2.66
N THR A 38 -1.32 11.46 -2.66
CA THR A 38 -2.38 10.49 -2.31
C THR A 38 -3.48 10.45 -3.36
N GLU A 39 -3.90 9.25 -3.77
CA GLU A 39 -5.13 9.05 -4.56
C GLU A 39 -6.06 8.07 -3.86
N HIS A 40 -7.36 8.37 -3.90
CA HIS A 40 -8.46 7.58 -3.29
C HIS A 40 -8.30 7.29 -1.79
N LEU A 41 -7.41 8.02 -1.11
CA LEU A 41 -7.31 8.10 0.35
C LEU A 41 -7.82 9.45 0.82
N ASP A 42 -8.44 9.49 1.99
CA ASP A 42 -8.86 10.74 2.62
C ASP A 42 -7.64 11.62 2.95
N ILE A 43 -7.57 12.78 2.28
CA ILE A 43 -6.49 13.76 2.45
C ILE A 43 -6.42 14.28 3.89
N GLY A 44 -7.57 14.44 4.55
CA GLY A 44 -7.65 14.91 5.93
C GLY A 44 -7.12 13.90 6.94
N VAL A 45 -7.25 12.61 6.66
CA VAL A 45 -6.61 11.53 7.44
C VAL A 45 -5.11 11.52 7.11
N ALA A 46 -4.72 11.48 5.84
CA ALA A 46 -3.32 11.45 5.41
C ALA A 46 -2.48 12.62 5.96
N ALA A 47 -3.05 13.82 6.01
CA ALA A 47 -2.41 15.02 6.56
C ALA A 47 -2.08 14.91 8.06
N ARG A 48 -2.66 13.95 8.79
CA ARG A 48 -2.32 13.67 10.21
C ARG A 48 -1.05 12.84 10.36
N TYR A 49 -0.53 12.28 9.28
CA TYR A 49 0.65 11.42 9.27
C TYR A 49 1.82 12.06 8.53
N ALA A 50 1.54 12.78 7.43
CA ALA A 50 2.57 13.36 6.57
C ALA A 50 2.11 14.65 5.88
N THR A 51 3.02 15.30 5.16
CA THR A 51 2.68 16.50 4.38
C THR A 51 2.06 16.06 3.05
N VAL A 52 0.76 16.27 2.86
CA VAL A 52 0.10 15.92 1.59
C VAL A 52 0.41 16.97 0.53
N VAL A 53 0.86 16.53 -0.64
CA VAL A 53 1.13 17.37 -1.82
C VAL A 53 0.18 17.01 -2.97
N SER A 54 -0.17 18.00 -3.78
CA SER A 54 -1.04 17.83 -4.96
C SER A 54 -0.28 17.37 -6.21
N ASP A 55 1.03 17.55 -6.21
CA ASP A 55 1.87 17.32 -7.38
C ASP A 55 2.86 16.19 -7.11
N LEU A 56 2.87 15.22 -8.02
CA LEU A 56 3.69 14.02 -7.91
C LEU A 56 5.21 14.34 -7.92
N ALA A 57 5.59 15.41 -8.59
CA ALA A 57 6.98 15.88 -8.67
C ALA A 57 7.53 16.38 -7.33
N ASP A 58 6.65 16.86 -6.43
CA ASP A 58 7.01 17.33 -5.10
C ASP A 58 6.93 16.22 -4.04
N ALA A 59 6.45 15.03 -4.41
CA ALA A 59 6.25 13.91 -3.50
C ALA A 59 7.52 13.09 -3.30
N ASP A 60 7.77 12.69 -2.06
CA ASP A 60 8.80 11.71 -1.74
C ASP A 60 8.31 10.27 -1.94
N VAL A 61 7.00 10.05 -1.77
CA VAL A 61 6.31 8.77 -1.91
C VAL A 61 4.87 9.00 -2.35
N ALA A 62 4.32 8.10 -3.18
CA ALA A 62 2.89 8.07 -3.49
C ALA A 62 2.19 6.99 -2.65
N LEU A 63 1.06 7.34 -2.03
CA LEU A 63 0.16 6.45 -1.32
C LEU A 63 -1.14 6.34 -2.12
N LEU A 64 -1.35 5.20 -2.77
CA LEU A 64 -2.46 5.05 -3.71
C LEU A 64 -3.37 3.94 -3.23
N ARG A 65 -4.66 4.23 -3.06
CA ARG A 65 -5.68 3.20 -2.81
C ARG A 65 -6.35 2.87 -4.13
N LEU A 66 -6.40 1.58 -4.47
CA LEU A 66 -7.13 1.13 -5.63
C LEU A 66 -8.63 1.09 -5.27
N PRO A 67 -9.51 1.76 -6.04
CA PRO A 67 -10.94 1.65 -5.82
C PRO A 67 -11.44 0.23 -6.13
N GLU A 68 -12.52 -0.18 -5.47
CA GLU A 68 -13.13 -1.51 -5.65
C GLU A 68 -13.52 -1.78 -7.12
N GLU A 69 -13.96 -0.72 -7.80
CA GLU A 69 -14.18 -0.68 -9.24
C GLU A 69 -13.12 0.22 -9.88
N HIS A 70 -12.31 -0.38 -10.76
CA HIS A 70 -11.31 0.32 -11.55
C HIS A 70 -11.32 -0.24 -12.96
N ALA A 71 -10.98 0.61 -13.93
CA ALA A 71 -10.71 0.21 -15.30
C ALA A 71 -9.22 -0.09 -15.48
N ASP A 72 -8.85 -0.80 -16.54
CA ASP A 72 -7.44 -1.08 -16.87
C ASP A 72 -6.61 0.21 -16.97
N ALA A 73 -7.20 1.29 -17.50
CA ALA A 73 -6.54 2.59 -17.60
C ALA A 73 -6.16 3.20 -16.24
N GLU A 74 -6.90 2.89 -15.16
CA GLU A 74 -6.54 3.35 -13.81
C GLU A 74 -5.37 2.54 -13.27
N LEU A 75 -5.34 1.24 -13.54
CA LEU A 75 -4.24 0.37 -13.17
C LEU A 75 -2.94 0.78 -13.88
N ASP A 76 -3.01 1.03 -15.19
CA ASP A 76 -1.91 1.55 -16.00
C ASP A 76 -1.36 2.87 -15.42
N ARG A 77 -2.27 3.78 -15.04
CA ARG A 77 -1.91 5.06 -14.42
C ARG A 77 -1.17 4.88 -13.10
N ILE A 78 -1.60 3.94 -12.26
CA ILE A 78 -0.93 3.64 -10.99
C ILE A 78 0.45 3.02 -11.23
N VAL A 79 0.58 2.17 -12.25
CA VAL A 79 1.86 1.62 -12.68
C VAL A 79 2.81 2.73 -13.16
N ASP A 80 2.32 3.69 -13.94
CA ASP A 80 3.10 4.86 -14.38
C ASP A 80 3.58 5.73 -13.21
N ILE A 81 2.73 5.92 -12.19
CA ILE A 81 3.11 6.60 -10.95
C ILE A 81 4.19 5.83 -10.21
N ALA A 82 4.02 4.51 -10.06
CA ALA A 82 4.97 3.62 -9.40
C ALA A 82 6.33 3.55 -10.10
N ALA A 83 6.36 3.78 -11.41
CA ALA A 83 7.59 3.93 -12.18
C ALA A 83 8.30 5.29 -11.94
N SER A 84 7.55 6.31 -11.54
CA SER A 84 8.06 7.69 -11.36
C SER A 84 8.57 7.95 -9.94
N VAL A 85 7.84 7.52 -8.92
CA VAL A 85 8.17 7.73 -7.51
C VAL A 85 7.96 6.44 -6.71
N PRO A 86 8.69 6.23 -5.59
CA PRO A 86 8.41 5.14 -4.68
C PRO A 86 6.92 5.15 -4.30
N THR A 87 6.24 4.03 -4.49
CA THR A 87 4.78 3.96 -4.35
C THR A 87 4.38 2.86 -3.38
N VAL A 88 3.48 3.18 -2.47
CA VAL A 88 2.80 2.23 -1.59
C VAL A 88 1.37 2.14 -2.08
N ALA A 89 1.02 1.00 -2.66
CA ALA A 89 -0.33 0.74 -3.14
C ALA A 89 -1.13 -0.06 -2.10
N VAL A 90 -2.42 0.25 -2.01
CA VAL A 90 -3.38 -0.38 -1.11
C VAL A 90 -4.50 -0.95 -1.98
N ILE A 91 -4.72 -2.25 -1.89
CA ILE A 91 -5.70 -2.95 -2.71
C ILE A 91 -6.70 -3.68 -1.82
N ASP A 92 -7.93 -3.82 -2.33
CA ASP A 92 -8.93 -4.62 -1.66
C ASP A 92 -8.75 -6.12 -1.99
N LEU A 93 -8.62 -6.95 -0.95
CA LEU A 93 -8.37 -8.37 -1.08
C LEU A 93 -9.59 -9.19 -1.52
N TYR A 94 -10.80 -8.60 -1.53
CA TYR A 94 -11.97 -9.23 -2.16
C TYR A 94 -11.86 -9.22 -3.69
N ARG A 95 -10.98 -8.40 -4.29
CA ARG A 95 -10.71 -8.34 -5.73
C ARG A 95 -9.21 -8.28 -6.04
N PRO A 96 -8.48 -9.39 -5.90
CA PRO A 96 -7.02 -9.41 -6.00
C PRO A 96 -6.46 -9.38 -7.43
N ALA A 97 -7.26 -9.14 -8.46
CA ALA A 97 -6.80 -9.21 -9.86
C ALA A 97 -5.61 -8.26 -10.13
N ALA A 98 -5.68 -7.03 -9.60
CA ALA A 98 -4.65 -6.01 -9.77
C ALA A 98 -3.34 -6.27 -8.98
N VAL A 99 -3.30 -7.29 -8.10
CA VAL A 99 -2.08 -7.58 -7.30
C VAL A 99 -0.92 -7.91 -8.23
N ALA A 100 -1.17 -8.74 -9.24
CA ALA A 100 -0.15 -9.24 -10.16
C ALA A 100 0.51 -8.12 -10.94
N ASP A 101 -0.27 -7.13 -11.36
CA ASP A 101 0.21 -5.99 -12.12
C ASP A 101 0.96 -4.97 -11.26
N LEU A 102 0.69 -4.90 -9.95
CA LEU A 102 1.27 -3.88 -9.06
C LEU A 102 2.48 -4.36 -8.25
N VAL A 103 2.56 -5.65 -7.94
CA VAL A 103 3.58 -6.21 -7.02
C VAL A 103 5.02 -5.92 -7.47
N GLY A 104 5.25 -5.86 -8.79
CA GLY A 104 6.57 -5.60 -9.39
C GLY A 104 6.98 -4.13 -9.43
N TYR A 105 6.04 -3.20 -9.27
CA TYR A 105 6.28 -1.75 -9.44
C TYR A 105 6.21 -0.99 -8.13
N CYS A 106 5.44 -1.46 -7.15
CA CYS A 106 5.27 -0.77 -5.88
C CYS A 106 6.43 -1.03 -4.91
N ALA A 107 6.88 0.00 -4.19
CA ALA A 107 7.86 -0.15 -3.10
C ALA A 107 7.28 -1.02 -1.96
N ALA A 108 5.98 -0.87 -1.69
CA ALA A 108 5.22 -1.79 -0.85
C ALA A 108 3.80 -1.96 -1.38
N LEU A 109 3.21 -3.13 -1.15
CA LEU A 109 1.82 -3.44 -1.51
C LEU A 109 1.10 -3.96 -0.28
N LEU A 110 0.00 -3.31 0.06
CA LEU A 110 -0.86 -3.65 1.18
C LEU A 110 -2.19 -4.18 0.64
N GLY A 111 -2.62 -5.32 1.15
CA GLY A 111 -3.99 -5.81 0.99
C GLY A 111 -4.84 -5.41 2.19
N THR A 112 -6.06 -4.96 1.94
CA THR A 112 -7.04 -4.66 2.99
C THR A 112 -8.29 -5.53 2.83
N ARG A 113 -8.92 -5.87 3.96
CA ARG A 113 -10.25 -6.52 4.04
C ARG A 113 -11.22 -5.62 4.79
N GLY A 114 -11.44 -4.42 4.27
CA GLY A 114 -12.34 -3.43 4.89
C GLY A 114 -11.69 -2.49 5.92
N ALA A 115 -10.35 -2.45 6.01
CA ALA A 115 -9.69 -1.42 6.80
C ALA A 115 -9.95 -0.02 6.21
N ASP A 116 -10.17 0.93 7.09
CA ASP A 116 -10.29 2.33 6.74
C ASP A 116 -8.92 2.95 6.45
N ASP A 117 -8.92 4.18 5.92
CA ASP A 117 -7.68 4.88 5.56
C ASP A 117 -6.78 5.08 6.79
N GLU A 118 -7.37 5.29 7.97
CA GLU A 118 -6.62 5.49 9.19
C GLU A 118 -5.89 4.22 9.64
N GLY A 119 -6.56 3.06 9.63
CA GLY A 119 -5.95 1.78 9.94
C GLY A 119 -4.84 1.40 8.96
N VAL A 120 -5.04 1.69 7.66
CA VAL A 120 -4.01 1.50 6.64
C VAL A 120 -2.80 2.39 6.91
N LEU A 121 -3.03 3.69 7.18
CA LEU A 121 -1.95 4.63 7.43
C LEU A 121 -1.22 4.36 8.75
N ASP A 122 -1.91 3.88 9.78
CA ASP A 122 -1.26 3.43 11.01
C ASP A 122 -0.23 2.32 10.74
N VAL A 123 -0.51 1.39 9.81
CA VAL A 123 0.44 0.34 9.40
C VAL A 123 1.57 0.88 8.53
N VAL A 124 1.25 1.75 7.58
CA VAL A 124 2.22 2.39 6.66
C VAL A 124 3.27 3.18 7.45
N PHE A 125 2.84 3.94 8.46
CA PHE A 125 3.70 4.80 9.29
C PHE A 125 4.20 4.11 10.57
N GLY A 126 3.93 2.82 10.76
CA GLY A 126 4.47 2.06 11.89
C GLY A 126 3.86 2.35 13.27
N ARG A 127 2.68 2.96 13.33
CA ARG A 127 1.90 3.06 14.57
C ARG A 127 1.33 1.70 15.00
N TYR A 128 1.00 0.84 14.03
CA TYR A 128 0.70 -0.57 14.24
C TYR A 128 1.54 -1.44 13.31
N ALA A 129 1.95 -2.62 13.78
CA ALA A 129 2.61 -3.60 12.93
C ALA A 129 1.57 -4.36 12.08
N PRO A 130 1.87 -4.70 10.81
CA PRO A 130 0.98 -5.50 9.97
C PRO A 130 0.87 -6.92 10.54
N ALA A 131 -0.35 -7.30 10.92
CA ALA A 131 -0.66 -8.60 11.52
C ALA A 131 -1.64 -9.43 10.66
N GLY A 132 -2.14 -8.86 9.57
CA GLY A 132 -2.98 -9.58 8.63
C GLY A 132 -2.25 -10.71 7.93
N ARG A 133 -3.01 -11.74 7.58
CA ARG A 133 -2.57 -12.91 6.82
C ARG A 133 -3.62 -13.23 5.76
N LEU A 134 -3.18 -13.66 4.58
CA LEU A 134 -4.06 -14.13 3.53
C LEU A 134 -4.82 -15.37 4.00
N VAL A 135 -6.14 -15.34 3.86
CA VAL A 135 -7.01 -16.50 4.15
C VAL A 135 -7.09 -17.46 2.98
N ASP A 136 -6.95 -16.93 1.77
CA ASP A 136 -6.92 -17.66 0.51
C ASP A 136 -5.68 -17.23 -0.28
N ALA A 137 -5.10 -18.17 -1.03
CA ALA A 137 -3.97 -17.86 -1.91
C ALA A 137 -4.40 -16.89 -3.02
N LEU A 138 -3.52 -15.96 -3.38
CA LEU A 138 -3.78 -15.04 -4.47
C LEU A 138 -3.46 -15.72 -5.81
N PRO A 139 -4.44 -15.81 -6.72
CA PRO A 139 -4.24 -16.50 -7.99
C PRO A 139 -3.25 -15.75 -8.88
N ALA A 140 -2.50 -16.51 -9.69
CA ALA A 140 -1.75 -16.03 -10.84
C ALA A 140 -1.86 -17.08 -11.96
N ASP A 141 -1.32 -16.77 -13.16
CA ASP A 141 -1.55 -17.57 -14.37
C ASP A 141 -1.10 -19.05 -14.29
N ALA A 142 -0.05 -19.35 -13.53
CA ALA A 142 0.53 -20.70 -13.44
C ALA A 142 0.66 -21.22 -12.00
N GLU A 143 1.08 -20.37 -11.08
CA GLU A 143 1.26 -20.66 -9.65
C GLU A 143 0.71 -19.49 -8.83
N PRO A 144 0.25 -19.72 -7.59
CA PRO A 144 -0.24 -18.63 -6.76
C PRO A 144 0.86 -17.60 -6.51
N LEU A 145 0.53 -16.32 -6.71
CA LEU A 145 1.47 -15.22 -6.49
C LEU A 145 1.86 -15.13 -5.00
N PHE A 146 0.89 -15.42 -4.13
CA PHE A 146 1.07 -15.50 -2.68
C PHE A 146 0.24 -16.66 -2.14
N GLU A 147 0.84 -17.48 -1.28
CA GLU A 147 0.14 -18.61 -0.67
C GLU A 147 -0.77 -18.19 0.50
N THR A 148 -1.70 -19.07 0.86
CA THR A 148 -2.49 -18.91 2.09
C THR A 148 -1.56 -18.76 3.30
N GLY A 149 -1.91 -17.84 4.20
CA GLY A 149 -1.10 -17.51 5.36
C GLY A 149 0.06 -16.56 5.06
N HIS A 150 0.24 -16.11 3.82
CA HIS A 150 1.21 -15.07 3.51
C HIS A 150 0.81 -13.72 4.11
N GLY A 151 1.80 -12.96 4.53
CA GLY A 151 1.66 -11.65 5.15
C GLY A 151 2.97 -11.31 5.85
N LEU A 152 3.67 -10.32 5.33
CA LEU A 152 4.93 -9.86 5.90
C LEU A 152 4.68 -9.10 7.20
N SER A 153 5.69 -9.12 8.06
CA SER A 153 5.77 -8.32 9.27
C SER A 153 7.15 -7.68 9.33
N TYR A 154 7.30 -6.59 10.06
CA TYR A 154 8.58 -5.92 10.30
C TYR A 154 8.82 -5.75 11.80
#